data_AF-A0A933HR06-F1
#
_entry.id   AF-A0A933HR06-F1
#
_cell.length_a   1.000
_cell.length_b   1.000
_cell.length_c   1.000
_cell.angle_alpha   90.00
_cell.angle_beta   90.00
_cell.angle_gamma   90.00
#
_symmetry.space_group_name_H-M   'P 1'
#
loop_
_entity.id
_entity.type
_entity.pdbx_description
1 polymer ?
#
loop_
_entity_poly.entity_id
_entity_poly.type
_entity_poly.pdbx_seq_one_letter_code
_entity_poly.pdbx_strand_id
1 'polypeptide(L)'
;MAERGALFSIAQTRWLCIPLVTTVGALWLHLRGPIPVMSGTTPLPGTVPWWYILAAFPVLGMLLADWLWLLIKTRWSAATIELGIQIALLLVLSSWRLKSGILLSGHTLLFAYVVVRRLLVPFPDRTTRRFDLVVTVLLLCLTGYVKIAWWDDSATLIGGVVIGALLGLASGAGLHATKALARLPLLG
;
A
#
# COMPACT_ATOMS: atom_id res chain seq x y z
N MET A 1 -3.14 25.25 -20.22
CA MET A 1 -3.12 25.25 -18.74
C MET A 1 -1.68 25.35 -18.31
N ALA A 2 -1.28 26.49 -17.76
CA ALA A 2 0.10 26.74 -17.35
C ALA A 2 0.56 25.67 -16.35
N GLU A 3 1.74 25.08 -16.59
CA GLU A 3 2.48 24.30 -15.61
C GLU A 3 2.76 25.22 -14.41
N ARG A 4 1.84 25.28 -13.45
CA ARG A 4 2.17 25.83 -12.13
C ARG A 4 3.27 24.93 -11.60
N GLY A 5 4.50 25.45 -11.59
CA GLY A 5 5.69 24.75 -11.13
C GLY A 5 5.39 24.12 -9.79
N ALA A 6 5.23 22.80 -9.77
CA ALA A 6 5.15 22.07 -8.53
C ALA A 6 6.43 22.40 -7.77
N LEU A 7 6.30 22.95 -6.55
CA LEU A 7 7.43 23.37 -5.73
C LEU A 7 8.40 22.22 -5.42
N PHE A 8 7.91 20.98 -5.56
CA PHE A 8 8.67 19.77 -5.38
C PHE A 8 8.58 18.90 -6.63
N SER A 9 9.51 17.97 -6.79
CA SER A 9 9.43 16.84 -7.72
C SER A 9 8.86 15.62 -6.99
N ILE A 10 8.38 14.62 -7.75
CA ILE A 10 7.94 13.34 -7.16
C ILE A 10 9.03 12.69 -6.31
N ALA A 11 10.29 12.78 -6.75
CA ALA A 11 11.42 12.26 -5.99
C ALA A 11 11.55 12.97 -4.63
N GLN A 12 11.47 14.30 -4.61
CA GLN A 12 11.51 15.08 -3.36
C GLN A 12 10.33 14.75 -2.44
N THR A 13 9.11 14.64 -2.98
CA THR A 13 7.93 14.23 -2.20
C THR A 13 8.15 12.87 -1.54
N ARG A 14 8.73 11.90 -2.27
CA ARG A 14 9.03 10.56 -1.73
C ARG A 14 10.15 10.58 -0.70
N TRP A 15 11.22 11.34 -0.93
CA TRP A 15 12.33 11.52 0.02
C TRP A 15 11.89 12.15 1.35
N LEU A 16 10.79 12.89 1.36
CA LEU A 16 10.21 13.43 2.60
C LEU A 16 9.18 12.47 3.21
N CYS A 17 8.20 12.02 2.41
CA CYS A 17 7.08 11.22 2.91
C CYS A 17 7.50 9.84 3.42
N ILE A 18 8.39 9.13 2.72
CA ILE A 18 8.76 7.76 3.10
C ILE A 18 9.48 7.75 4.46
N PRO A 19 10.53 8.57 4.70
CA PRO A 19 11.15 8.65 6.02
C PRO A 19 10.18 9.16 7.07
N LEU A 20 9.36 10.18 6.79
CA LEU A 20 8.41 10.72 7.76
C LEU A 20 7.41 9.65 8.23
N VAL A 21 6.76 8.95 7.30
CA VAL A 21 5.79 7.88 7.62
C VAL A 21 6.47 6.74 8.38
N THR A 22 7.70 6.38 7.98
CA THR A 22 8.49 5.34 8.66
C THR A 22 8.87 5.75 10.09
N THR A 23 9.31 6.99 10.30
CA THR A 23 9.67 7.51 11.62
C THR A 23 8.44 7.61 12.54
N VAL A 24 7.31 8.12 12.02
CA VAL A 24 6.05 8.17 12.78
C VAL A 24 5.59 6.76 13.14
N GLY A 25 5.68 5.81 12.21
CA GLY A 25 5.37 4.41 12.47
C GLY A 25 6.28 3.76 13.51
N ALA A 26 7.59 4.02 13.43
CA ALA A 26 8.58 3.55 14.41
C ALA A 26 8.33 4.13 15.80
N LEU A 27 8.05 5.44 15.89
CA LEU A 27 7.72 6.10 17.15
C LEU A 27 6.43 5.52 17.75
N TRP A 28 5.40 5.31 16.93
CA TRP A 28 4.17 4.67 17.38
C TRP A 28 4.42 3.26 17.91
N LEU A 29 5.25 2.45 17.24
CA LEU A 29 5.64 1.11 17.70
C LEU A 29 6.37 1.15 19.04
N HIS A 30 7.30 2.09 19.19
CA HIS A 30 8.03 2.28 20.43
C HIS A 30 7.09 2.60 21.60
N LEU A 31 6.11 3.47 21.38
CA LEU A 31 5.11 3.84 22.39
C LEU A 31 4.07 2.73 22.65
N ARG A 32 3.74 1.91 21.65
CA ARG A 32 2.74 0.84 21.78
C ARG A 32 3.25 -0.37 22.56
N GLY A 33 4.55 -0.62 22.53
CA GLY A 33 5.16 -1.80 23.15
C GLY A 33 4.95 -3.09 22.33
N PRO A 34 5.27 -4.26 22.92
CA PRO A 34 5.19 -5.54 22.23
C PRO A 34 3.77 -5.88 21.78
N ILE A 35 3.65 -6.36 20.54
CA ILE A 35 2.36 -6.74 19.94
C ILE A 35 2.33 -8.27 19.82
N PRO A 36 1.27 -8.94 20.30
CA PRO A 36 1.15 -10.39 20.16
C PRO A 36 1.03 -10.77 18.68
N VAL A 37 1.59 -11.93 18.32
CA VAL A 37 1.35 -12.50 16.99
C VAL A 37 -0.11 -12.96 16.94
N MET A 38 -0.84 -12.60 15.88
CA MET A 38 -2.26 -12.93 15.73
C MET A 38 -2.49 -13.67 14.40
N SER A 39 -3.16 -14.82 14.47
CA SER A 39 -3.76 -15.50 13.31
C SER A 39 -5.28 -15.39 13.42
N GLY A 40 -5.89 -14.55 12.58
CA GLY A 40 -7.30 -14.15 12.76
C GLY A 40 -7.50 -13.45 14.12
N THR A 41 -8.33 -14.04 14.98
CA THR A 41 -8.54 -13.59 16.37
C THR A 41 -7.71 -14.37 17.39
N THR A 42 -6.97 -15.39 16.98
CA THR A 42 -6.23 -16.27 17.90
C THR A 42 -4.81 -15.74 18.12
N PRO A 43 -4.41 -15.45 19.38
CA PRO A 43 -3.02 -15.11 19.67
C PRO A 43 -2.15 -16.36 19.53
N LEU A 44 -1.04 -16.23 18.81
CA LEU A 44 0.01 -17.25 18.72
C LEU A 44 1.09 -16.97 19.78
N PRO A 45 1.88 -17.98 20.18
CA PRO A 45 2.99 -17.78 21.11
C PRO A 45 4.01 -16.77 20.58
N GLY A 46 4.41 -15.83 21.43
CA GLY A 46 5.45 -14.85 21.13
C GLY A 46 4.94 -13.48 20.69
N THR A 47 5.89 -12.62 20.34
CA THR A 47 5.64 -11.24 19.95
C THR A 47 6.08 -11.03 18.51
N VAL A 48 5.35 -10.15 17.80
CA VAL A 48 5.72 -9.79 16.45
C VAL A 48 7.05 -9.02 16.49
N PRO A 49 8.08 -9.45 15.74
CA PRO A 49 9.34 -8.73 15.69
C PRO A 49 9.15 -7.28 15.22
N TRP A 50 9.82 -6.32 15.86
CA TRP A 50 9.67 -4.90 15.56
C TRP A 50 9.90 -4.57 14.07
N TRP A 51 10.91 -5.21 13.46
CA TRP A 51 11.27 -5.01 12.06
C TRP A 51 10.18 -5.49 11.10
N TYR A 52 9.42 -6.52 11.50
CA TYR A 52 8.33 -7.05 10.68
C TYR A 52 7.24 -6.01 10.55
N ILE A 53 6.87 -5.35 11.67
CA ILE A 53 5.84 -4.31 11.64
C ILE A 53 6.38 -3.04 10.96
N LEU A 54 7.65 -2.71 11.21
CA LEU A 54 8.28 -1.54 10.62
C LEU A 54 8.29 -1.58 9.09
N ALA A 55 8.40 -2.78 8.50
CA ALA A 55 8.47 -2.98 7.05
C ALA A 55 7.23 -2.49 6.28
N ALA A 56 6.06 -2.38 6.92
CA ALA A 56 4.86 -1.87 6.25
C ALA A 56 4.90 -0.35 6.01
N PHE A 57 5.51 0.42 6.91
CA PHE A 57 5.49 1.89 6.85
C PHE A 57 6.19 2.49 5.63
N PRO A 58 7.37 2.03 5.16
CA PRO A 58 7.97 2.58 3.97
C PRO A 58 7.08 2.36 2.74
N VAL A 59 6.42 1.21 2.62
CA VAL A 59 5.52 0.92 1.49
C VAL A 59 4.24 1.77 1.55
N LEU A 60 3.68 1.97 2.75
CA LEU A 60 2.58 2.93 2.94
C LEU A 60 3.04 4.36 2.59
N GLY A 61 4.25 4.73 2.98
CA GLY A 61 4.88 6.01 2.65
C GLY A 61 5.03 6.21 1.14
N MET A 62 5.35 5.17 0.38
CA MET A 62 5.39 5.22 -1.09
C MET A 62 4.03 5.58 -1.70
N LEU A 63 2.94 4.99 -1.19
CA LEU A 63 1.58 5.28 -1.65
C LEU A 63 1.12 6.69 -1.26
N LEU A 64 1.39 7.09 -0.02
CA LEU A 64 1.05 8.43 0.46
C LEU A 64 1.82 9.52 -0.28
N ALA A 65 3.09 9.28 -0.60
CA ALA A 65 3.90 10.20 -1.40
C ALA A 65 3.33 10.38 -2.81
N ASP A 66 2.92 9.27 -3.44
CA ASP A 66 2.26 9.27 -4.75
C ASP A 66 0.94 10.02 -4.74
N TRP A 67 0.12 9.79 -3.70
CA TRP A 67 -1.14 10.48 -3.52
C TRP A 67 -0.94 11.97 -3.30
N LEU A 68 -0.01 12.36 -2.42
CA LEU A 68 0.32 13.76 -2.16
C LEU A 68 0.86 14.45 -3.42
N TRP A 69 1.71 13.77 -4.18
CA TRP A 69 2.21 14.28 -5.46
C TRP A 69 1.07 14.55 -6.45
N LEU A 70 0.17 13.57 -6.63
CA LEU A 70 -1.00 13.72 -7.50
C LEU A 70 -1.93 14.85 -7.02
N LEU A 71 -2.11 14.99 -5.71
CA LEU A 71 -2.89 16.06 -5.11
C LEU A 71 -2.27 17.44 -5.37
N ILE A 72 -0.96 17.59 -5.24
CA ILE A 72 -0.25 18.85 -5.51
C ILE A 72 -0.31 19.19 -7.01
N LYS A 73 -0.02 18.20 -7.88
CA LYS A 73 0.12 18.43 -9.32
C LYS A 73 -1.20 18.57 -10.05
N THR A 74 -2.17 17.71 -9.72
CA THR A 74 -3.44 17.57 -10.48
C THR A 74 -4.68 17.82 -9.64
N ARG A 75 -4.52 18.11 -8.34
CA ARG A 75 -5.63 18.27 -7.37
C ARG A 75 -6.54 17.06 -7.37
N TRP A 76 -7.86 17.27 -7.45
CA TRP A 76 -8.91 16.26 -7.37
C TRP A 76 -9.11 15.48 -8.68
N SER A 77 -8.03 15.12 -9.36
CA SER A 77 -8.14 14.25 -10.53
C SER A 77 -8.70 12.88 -10.14
N ALA A 78 -9.30 12.17 -11.09
CA ALA A 78 -9.80 10.81 -10.86
C ALA A 78 -8.71 9.90 -10.30
N ALA A 79 -7.45 10.06 -10.73
CA ALA A 79 -6.31 9.29 -10.21
C ALA A 79 -5.97 9.63 -8.75
N THR A 80 -6.06 10.91 -8.36
CA THR A 80 -5.84 11.32 -6.97
C THR A 80 -6.92 10.75 -6.06
N ILE A 81 -8.19 10.87 -6.46
CA ILE A 81 -9.34 10.39 -5.69
C ILE A 81 -9.29 8.86 -5.57
N GLU A 82 -9.06 8.15 -6.68
CA GLU A 82 -8.94 6.70 -6.71
C GLU A 82 -7.84 6.21 -5.77
N LEU A 83 -6.63 6.77 -5.85
CA LEU A 83 -5.54 6.37 -4.97
C LEU A 83 -5.84 6.67 -3.50
N GLY A 84 -6.46 7.83 -3.21
CA GLY A 84 -6.89 8.18 -1.85
C GLY A 84 -7.90 7.18 -1.28
N ILE A 85 -8.89 6.78 -2.09
CA ILE A 85 -9.88 5.76 -1.72
C ILE A 85 -9.19 4.41 -1.47
N GLN A 86 -8.26 3.99 -2.33
CA GLN A 86 -7.54 2.72 -2.13
C GLN A 86 -6.69 2.73 -0.86
N ILE A 87 -5.98 3.82 -0.56
CA ILE A 87 -5.22 3.96 0.70
C ILE A 87 -6.17 3.86 1.89
N ALA A 88 -7.31 4.56 1.85
CA ALA A 88 -8.32 4.48 2.92
C ALA A 88 -8.87 3.06 3.08
N LEU A 89 -9.18 2.37 1.98
CA LEU A 89 -9.65 0.97 1.99
C LEU A 89 -8.61 0.03 2.59
N LEU A 90 -7.33 0.16 2.22
CA LEU A 90 -6.25 -0.64 2.80
C LEU A 90 -6.15 -0.45 4.32
N LEU A 91 -6.21 0.80 4.79
CA LEU A 91 -6.16 1.12 6.22
C LEU A 91 -7.39 0.58 6.97
N VAL A 92 -8.58 0.75 6.39
CA VAL A 92 -9.84 0.25 6.96
C VAL A 92 -9.82 -1.27 7.02
N LEU A 93 -9.50 -1.97 5.92
CA LEU A 93 -9.44 -3.43 5.90
C LEU A 93 -8.38 -3.98 6.85
N SER A 94 -7.19 -3.37 6.89
CA SER A 94 -6.10 -3.76 7.79
C SER A 94 -6.46 -3.59 9.27
N SER A 95 -7.27 -2.57 9.60
CA SER A 95 -7.74 -2.33 10.97
C SER A 95 -8.97 -3.18 11.32
N TRP A 96 -9.91 -3.33 10.37
CA TRP A 96 -11.16 -4.04 10.58
C TRP A 96 -10.92 -5.53 10.81
N ARG A 97 -9.98 -6.15 10.10
CA ARG A 97 -9.63 -7.56 10.31
C ARG A 97 -9.34 -7.91 11.77
N LEU A 98 -8.78 -6.98 12.56
CA LEU A 98 -8.45 -7.19 13.96
C LEU A 98 -9.71 -7.29 14.84
N LYS A 99 -10.81 -6.63 14.43
CA LYS A 99 -12.09 -6.65 15.15
C LYS A 99 -13.01 -7.79 14.70
N SER A 100 -12.99 -8.12 13.41
CA SER A 100 -13.91 -9.08 12.80
C SER A 100 -13.34 -10.48 12.60
N GLY A 101 -12.06 -10.70 12.94
CA GLY A 101 -11.44 -12.03 12.80
C GLY A 101 -11.20 -12.47 11.38
N ILE A 102 -11.19 -11.54 10.42
CA ILE A 102 -10.95 -11.86 9.01
C ILE A 102 -9.53 -12.41 8.89
N LEU A 103 -9.41 -13.56 8.21
CA LEU A 103 -8.13 -14.22 7.90
C LEU A 103 -7.34 -13.44 6.86
N LEU A 104 -6.82 -12.29 7.27
CA LEU A 104 -6.16 -11.31 6.42
C LEU A 104 -4.90 -10.83 7.12
N SER A 105 -3.79 -10.70 6.40
CA SER A 105 -2.61 -10.01 6.89
C SER A 105 -2.49 -8.62 6.26
N GLY A 106 -2.40 -7.59 7.10
CA GLY A 106 -2.28 -6.20 6.64
C GLY A 106 -1.00 -5.95 5.83
N HIS A 107 0.09 -6.65 6.16
CA HIS A 107 1.36 -6.54 5.43
C HIS A 107 1.23 -7.15 4.03
N THR A 108 0.71 -8.37 3.94
CA THR A 108 0.60 -9.07 2.66
C THR A 108 -0.46 -8.42 1.77
N LEU A 109 -1.55 -7.90 2.37
CA LEU A 109 -2.54 -7.04 1.72
C LEU A 109 -1.88 -5.81 1.07
N LEU A 110 -1.13 -5.03 1.85
CA LEU A 110 -0.47 -3.82 1.36
C LEU A 110 0.55 -4.15 0.26
N PHE A 111 1.41 -5.14 0.48
CA PHE A 111 2.48 -5.47 -0.45
C PHE A 111 1.93 -6.05 -1.76
N ALA A 112 0.97 -6.96 -1.70
CA ALA A 112 0.34 -7.50 -2.90
C ALA A 112 -0.40 -6.43 -3.71
N TYR A 113 -1.12 -5.52 -3.02
CA TYR A 113 -1.74 -4.36 -3.66
C TYR A 113 -0.71 -3.50 -4.40
N VAL A 114 0.40 -3.13 -3.75
CA VAL A 114 1.42 -2.29 -4.37
C VAL A 114 2.06 -3.01 -5.57
N VAL A 115 2.39 -4.30 -5.45
CA VAL A 115 2.95 -5.08 -6.56
C VAL A 115 2.01 -5.03 -7.77
N VAL A 116 0.74 -5.40 -7.60
CA VAL A 116 -0.22 -5.43 -8.71
C VAL A 116 -0.47 -4.03 -9.28
N ARG A 117 -0.64 -3.02 -8.43
CA ARG A 117 -0.82 -1.64 -8.89
C ARG A 117 0.35 -1.15 -9.72
N ARG A 118 1.59 -1.44 -9.31
CA ARG A 118 2.80 -1.02 -10.04
C ARG A 118 3.01 -1.77 -11.35
N LEU A 119 2.37 -2.92 -11.54
CA LEU A 119 2.34 -3.62 -12.84
C LEU A 119 1.32 -3.00 -13.79
N LEU A 120 0.16 -2.59 -13.28
CA LEU A 120 -0.98 -2.16 -14.11
C LEU A 120 -1.05 -0.65 -14.34
N VAL A 121 -0.70 0.14 -13.33
CA VAL A 121 -0.81 1.60 -13.39
C VAL A 121 0.54 2.19 -13.79
N PRO A 122 0.63 2.91 -14.92
CA PRO A 122 1.90 3.46 -15.41
C PRO A 122 2.30 4.74 -14.67
N PHE A 123 2.25 4.70 -13.34
CA PHE A 123 2.65 5.77 -12.42
C PHE A 123 3.20 5.13 -11.13
N PRO A 124 4.35 5.57 -10.59
CA PRO A 124 5.23 6.65 -11.05
C PRO A 124 6.01 6.29 -12.33
N ASP A 125 7.06 7.06 -12.65
CA ASP A 125 7.95 6.80 -13.78
C ASP A 125 8.55 5.38 -13.73
N ARG A 126 9.07 4.91 -14.87
CA ARG A 126 9.51 3.51 -15.04
C ARG A 126 10.60 3.11 -14.05
N THR A 127 11.53 4.00 -13.72
CA THR A 127 12.66 3.69 -12.84
C THR A 127 12.19 3.56 -11.41
N THR A 128 11.45 4.55 -10.90
CA THR A 128 10.85 4.49 -9.55
C THR A 128 9.92 3.29 -9.41
N ARG A 129 9.10 3.01 -10.42
CA ARG A 129 8.16 1.88 -10.42
C ARG A 129 8.87 0.52 -10.34
N ARG A 130 10.00 0.36 -11.05
CA ARG A 130 10.83 -0.86 -10.98
C ARG A 130 11.44 -1.03 -9.60
N PHE A 131 11.97 0.04 -9.02
CA PHE A 131 12.52 0.01 -7.67
C PHE A 131 11.44 -0.38 -6.65
N ASP A 132 10.28 0.28 -6.69
CA ASP A 132 9.13 -0.04 -5.83
C ASP A 132 8.73 -1.51 -5.93
N LEU A 133 8.66 -2.05 -7.17
CA LEU A 133 8.33 -3.46 -7.40
C LEU A 133 9.35 -4.38 -6.75
N VAL A 134 10.65 -4.17 -6.98
CA VAL A 134 11.71 -5.01 -6.41
C VAL A 134 11.64 -4.98 -4.88
N VAL A 135 11.60 -3.78 -4.28
CA VAL A 135 11.54 -3.64 -2.82
C VAL A 135 10.29 -4.31 -2.25
N THR A 136 9.12 -4.07 -2.85
CA THR A 136 7.85 -4.62 -2.34
C THR A 136 7.77 -6.13 -2.50
N VAL A 137 8.28 -6.70 -3.60
CA VAL A 137 8.36 -8.15 -3.80
C VAL A 137 9.29 -8.78 -2.77
N LEU A 138 10.47 -8.20 -2.52
CA LEU A 138 11.38 -8.70 -1.49
C LEU A 138 10.74 -8.68 -0.10
N LEU A 139 10.04 -7.61 0.26
CA LEU A 139 9.30 -7.51 1.52
C LEU A 139 8.14 -8.51 1.59
N LEU A 140 7.44 -8.76 0.48
CA LEU A 140 6.39 -9.77 0.41
C LEU A 140 6.96 -11.19 0.59
N CYS A 141 8.08 -11.51 -0.05
CA CYS A 141 8.78 -12.79 0.12
C CYS A 141 9.27 -12.98 1.56
N LEU A 142 9.88 -11.95 2.16
CA LEU A 142 10.32 -11.99 3.56
C LEU A 142 9.14 -12.20 4.51
N THR A 143 8.04 -11.47 4.29
CA THR A 143 6.80 -11.62 5.07
C THR A 143 6.20 -13.01 4.91
N GLY A 144 6.20 -13.54 3.69
CA GLY A 144 5.75 -14.89 3.40
C GLY A 144 6.58 -15.94 4.11
N TYR A 145 7.91 -15.80 4.10
CA TYR A 145 8.82 -16.66 4.83
C TYR A 145 8.52 -16.66 6.34
N VAL A 146 8.40 -15.49 6.97
CA VAL A 146 8.05 -15.39 8.40
C VAL A 146 6.72 -16.07 8.69
N LYS A 147 5.70 -15.82 7.86
CA LYS A 147 4.37 -16.40 8.09
C LYS A 147 4.34 -17.91 7.97
N ILE A 148 5.01 -18.47 6.97
CA ILE A 148 5.00 -19.91 6.72
C ILE A 148 5.97 -20.61 7.69
N ALA A 149 7.22 -20.15 7.75
CA ALA A 149 8.28 -20.86 8.46
C ALA A 149 8.26 -20.62 9.98
N TRP A 150 7.82 -19.46 10.45
CA TRP A 150 7.87 -19.12 11.88
C TRP A 150 6.52 -19.18 12.57
N TRP A 151 5.43 -18.87 11.87
CA TRP A 151 4.11 -18.75 12.49
C TRP A 151 3.08 -19.79 11.99
N ASP A 152 3.44 -20.62 11.01
CA ASP A 152 2.55 -21.59 10.37
C ASP A 152 1.18 -21.00 9.95
N ASP A 153 1.21 -19.75 9.47
CA ASP A 153 0.03 -18.93 9.20
C ASP A 153 -0.11 -18.64 7.69
N SER A 154 -0.35 -19.71 6.94
CA SER A 154 -0.56 -19.66 5.49
C SER A 154 -1.91 -19.03 5.11
N ALA A 155 -2.95 -19.23 5.94
CA ALA A 155 -4.29 -18.75 5.67
C ALA A 155 -4.36 -17.21 5.59
N THR A 156 -3.80 -16.49 6.56
CA THR A 156 -3.82 -15.02 6.51
C THR A 156 -2.85 -14.45 5.49
N LEU A 157 -1.77 -15.18 5.16
CA LEU A 157 -0.86 -14.85 4.06
C LEU A 157 -1.62 -14.84 2.73
N ILE A 158 -2.24 -15.98 2.38
CA ILE A 158 -3.00 -16.17 1.14
C ILE A 158 -4.15 -15.16 1.09
N GLY A 159 -4.92 -15.03 2.16
CA GLY A 159 -6.02 -14.08 2.24
C GLY A 159 -5.56 -12.64 1.93
N GLY A 160 -4.46 -12.19 2.54
CA GLY A 160 -3.94 -10.86 2.26
C GLY A 160 -3.41 -10.71 0.83
N VAL A 161 -2.72 -11.72 0.28
CA VAL A 161 -2.24 -11.67 -1.12
C VAL A 161 -3.41 -11.57 -2.09
N VAL A 162 -4.43 -12.43 -1.94
CA VAL A 162 -5.59 -12.47 -2.84
C VAL A 162 -6.35 -11.15 -2.79
N ILE A 163 -6.75 -10.69 -1.60
CA ILE A 163 -7.52 -9.44 -1.47
C ILE A 163 -6.69 -8.24 -1.92
N GLY A 164 -5.40 -8.19 -1.59
CA GLY A 164 -4.51 -7.10 -2.02
C GLY A 164 -4.37 -7.03 -3.53
N ALA A 165 -4.17 -8.19 -4.18
CA ALA A 165 -4.12 -8.29 -5.63
C ALA A 165 -5.42 -7.87 -6.30
N LEU A 166 -6.58 -8.28 -5.77
CA LEU A 166 -7.89 -7.87 -6.28
C LEU A 166 -8.10 -6.35 -6.19
N LEU A 167 -7.70 -5.71 -5.08
CA LEU A 167 -7.73 -4.25 -4.97
C LEU A 167 -6.81 -3.58 -6.01
N GLY A 168 -5.62 -4.13 -6.23
CA GLY A 168 -4.69 -3.64 -7.26
C GLY A 168 -5.25 -3.76 -8.68
N LEU A 169 -5.93 -4.87 -8.99
CA LEU A 169 -6.62 -5.09 -10.26
C LEU A 169 -7.78 -4.10 -10.44
N ALA A 170 -8.62 -3.93 -9.41
CA ALA A 170 -9.73 -2.99 -9.42
C ALA A 170 -9.26 -1.55 -9.62
N SER A 171 -8.15 -1.18 -9.00
CA SER A 171 -7.48 0.11 -9.20
C SER A 171 -7.08 0.33 -10.67
N GLY A 172 -6.36 -0.64 -11.26
CA GLY A 172 -5.96 -0.58 -12.67
C GLY A 172 -7.17 -0.45 -13.59
N ALA A 173 -8.16 -1.32 -13.42
CA ALA A 173 -9.39 -1.32 -14.21
C ALA A 173 -10.16 0.02 -14.11
N GLY A 174 -10.31 0.58 -12.91
CA GLY A 174 -11.00 1.85 -12.70
C GLY A 174 -10.32 3.03 -13.40
N LEU A 175 -8.98 3.07 -13.38
CA LEU A 175 -8.22 4.11 -14.09
C LEU A 175 -8.26 3.95 -15.61
N HIS A 176 -8.35 2.72 -16.12
CA HIS A 176 -8.55 2.49 -17.55
C HIS A 176 -9.96 2.87 -18.01
N ALA A 177 -10.98 2.52 -17.23
CA ALA A 177 -12.37 2.86 -17.53
C ALA A 177 -12.60 4.38 -17.56
N THR A 178 -12.08 5.12 -16.58
CA THR A 178 -12.19 6.59 -16.55
C THR A 178 -11.52 7.27 -17.74
N LYS A 179 -10.36 6.76 -18.19
CA LYS A 179 -9.69 7.23 -19.42
C LYS A 179 -10.49 6.93 -20.69
N ALA A 180 -11.14 5.76 -20.76
CA ALA A 180 -11.97 5.39 -21.90
C ALA A 180 -13.21 6.29 -21.98
N LEU A 181 -13.89 6.53 -20.86
CA LEU A 181 -15.05 7.44 -20.78
C LEU A 181 -14.71 8.86 -21.20
N ALA A 182 -13.55 9.38 -20.79
CA ALA A 182 -13.10 10.73 -21.18
C ALA A 182 -12.79 10.88 -22.68
N ARG A 183 -12.68 9.79 -23.44
CA ARG A 183 -12.42 9.79 -24.89
C ARG A 183 -13.69 9.64 -25.74
N LEU A 184 -14.83 9.32 -25.13
CA LEU A 184 -16.08 9.24 -25.88
C LEU A 184 -16.45 10.64 -26.39
N PRO A 185 -16.81 10.81 -27.67
CA PRO A 185 -17.34 12.08 -28.15
C PRO A 185 -18.54 12.42 -27.27
N LEU A 186 -18.57 13.65 -26.74
CA LEU A 186 -19.77 14.21 -26.14
C LEU A 186 -20.81 14.26 -27.25
N LEU A 187 -21.61 13.20 -27.39
CA LEU A 187 -22.76 13.17 -28.25
C LEU A 187 -23.81 14.06 -27.58
N GLY A 188 -23.72 15.35 -27.87
CA GLY A 188 -24.59 16.42 -27.43
C GLY A 188 -24.53 17.57 -28.43
#